data_AF-A0AA41UYC6-F1
#
_entry.id   AF-A0AA41UYC6-F1
#
_cell.length_a   1.000
_cell.length_b   1.000
_cell.length_c   1.000
_cell.angle_alpha   90.00
_cell.angle_beta   90.00
_cell.angle_gamma   90.00
#
_symmetry.space_group_name_H-M   'P 1'
#
loop_
_entity.id
_entity.type
_entity.pdbx_description
1 polymer ?
#
loop_
_entity_poly.entity_id
_entity_poly.type
_entity_poly.pdbx_seq_one_letter_code
_entity_poly.pdbx_strand_id
1 'polypeptide(L)'
;MTCYKEVNKIMDLMNKGKKEDDAAATNWGTKNAVKWIEEAKKREEDCVRLVGILAGSYSDIQVKPGNGPSIHAHRFLLATSSEVFETMLASDMCKSAPVDSVSLPEFNQEELETFLEFLYCGKLSKEKFDEHFCSLALAADKYVIPHLQSYCEHHILKLLNPSNALKIMEVAEACSNEVLKAAALKSVLSNARELYYSPAYLEFSRRNPDLMVYITRAHIENQM
;
A
#
# COMPACT_ATOMS: atom_id res chain seq x y z
N MET A 1 28.84 -0.28 14.66
CA MET A 1 28.81 1.10 14.11
C MET A 1 28.93 1.17 12.57
N THR A 2 28.71 0.07 11.84
CA THR A 2 28.94 0.00 10.38
C THR A 2 27.66 -0.15 9.53
N CYS A 3 26.51 -0.46 10.12
CA CYS A 3 25.25 -0.63 9.36
C CYS A 3 24.57 0.71 8.99
N TYR A 4 24.50 1.67 9.91
CA TYR A 4 23.84 2.96 9.67
C TYR A 4 24.47 3.82 8.55
N LYS A 5 25.78 3.69 8.32
CA LYS A 5 26.46 4.46 7.26
C LYS A 5 26.12 3.95 5.85
N GLU A 6 25.86 2.65 5.71
CA GLU A 6 25.46 2.05 4.44
C GLU A 6 23.97 2.28 4.16
N VAL A 7 23.12 2.28 5.19
CA VAL A 7 21.68 2.62 5.06
C VAL A 7 21.47 4.06 4.57
N ASN A 8 22.23 5.02 5.10
CA ASN A 8 22.15 6.42 4.64
C ASN A 8 22.61 6.57 3.18
N LYS A 9 23.59 5.77 2.75
CA LYS A 9 24.04 5.72 1.35
C LYS A 9 22.94 5.19 0.42
N ILE A 10 22.20 4.18 0.86
CA ILE A 10 21.07 3.61 0.10
C ILE A 10 19.91 4.61 0.05
N MET A 11 19.57 5.27 1.16
CA MET A 11 18.56 6.34 1.17
C MET A 11 18.92 7.52 0.27
N ASP A 12 20.19 7.94 0.26
CA ASP A 12 20.67 9.02 -0.63
C ASP A 12 20.60 8.63 -2.11
N LEU A 13 20.81 7.35 -2.44
CA LEU A 13 20.66 6.82 -3.80
C LEU A 13 19.19 6.78 -4.24
N MET A 14 18.28 6.37 -3.35
CA MET A 14 16.84 6.36 -3.63
C MET A 14 16.28 7.78 -3.81
N ASN A 15 16.76 8.76 -3.03
CA ASN A 15 16.34 10.16 -3.16
C ASN A 15 16.92 10.86 -4.40
N LYS A 16 18.08 10.41 -4.92
CA LYS A 16 18.64 10.93 -6.19
C LYS A 16 17.80 10.54 -7.39
N GLY A 17 17.27 9.30 -7.44
CA GLY A 17 16.42 8.84 -8.54
C GLY A 17 15.12 9.65 -8.67
N LYS A 18 14.51 10.02 -7.53
CA LYS A 18 13.28 10.84 -7.51
C LYS A 18 13.42 12.21 -8.17
N LYS A 19 14.60 12.84 -8.11
CA LYS A 19 14.82 14.18 -8.68
C LYS A 19 14.99 14.20 -10.19
N GLU A 20 15.37 13.07 -10.80
CA GLU A 20 15.58 13.00 -12.26
C GLU A 20 14.28 12.69 -13.02
N ASP A 21 13.36 11.94 -12.41
CA ASP A 21 12.09 11.55 -13.02
C ASP A 21 11.10 12.73 -13.21
N ASP A 22 11.13 13.73 -12.32
CA ASP A 22 10.24 14.90 -12.38
C ASP A 22 10.60 15.90 -13.50
N ALA A 23 11.84 15.84 -14.03
CA ALA A 23 12.33 16.78 -15.05
C ALA A 23 12.00 16.37 -16.50
N ALA A 24 11.58 15.11 -16.74
CA ALA A 24 11.43 14.53 -18.08
C ALA A 24 10.02 14.69 -18.70
N ALA A 25 9.06 15.27 -17.98
CA ALA A 25 7.65 15.24 -18.37
C ALA A 25 7.25 16.21 -19.51
N THR A 26 8.15 17.04 -20.04
CA THR A 26 7.82 17.97 -21.13
C THR A 26 8.56 17.61 -22.43
N ASN A 27 7.81 17.03 -23.37
CA ASN A 27 8.15 16.67 -24.76
C ASN A 27 8.75 15.27 -24.97
N TRP A 28 7.88 14.27 -25.04
CA TRP A 28 8.27 12.85 -25.10
C TRP A 28 7.70 12.16 -26.34
N GLY A 29 8.54 11.93 -27.35
CA GLY A 29 8.17 11.25 -28.60
C GLY A 29 7.94 9.75 -28.43
N THR A 30 7.17 9.15 -29.35
CA THR A 30 6.72 7.74 -29.30
C THR A 30 7.84 6.71 -29.18
N LYS A 31 9.01 6.94 -29.80
CA LYS A 31 10.18 6.04 -29.70
C LYS A 31 10.80 6.03 -28.30
N ASN A 32 10.82 7.19 -27.64
CA ASN A 32 11.30 7.27 -26.26
C ASN A 32 10.31 6.56 -25.33
N ALA A 33 9.00 6.67 -25.59
CA ALA A 33 7.96 6.00 -24.80
C ALA A 33 8.10 4.48 -24.80
N VAL A 34 8.35 3.88 -25.96
CA VAL A 34 8.57 2.42 -26.04
C VAL A 34 9.78 2.00 -25.21
N LYS A 35 10.90 2.72 -25.34
CA LYS A 35 12.12 2.43 -24.57
C LYS A 35 11.91 2.55 -23.05
N TRP A 36 11.19 3.57 -22.60
CA TRP A 36 10.88 3.73 -21.18
C TRP A 36 9.92 2.67 -20.65
N ILE A 37 8.95 2.22 -21.46
CA ILE A 37 8.08 1.10 -21.09
C ILE A 37 8.92 -0.18 -20.90
N GLU A 38 9.86 -0.46 -21.80
CA GLU A 38 10.78 -1.61 -21.65
C GLU A 38 11.67 -1.49 -20.42
N GLU A 39 12.22 -0.30 -20.14
CA GLU A 39 13.04 -0.04 -18.95
C GLU A 39 12.22 -0.10 -17.65
N ALA A 40 10.96 0.34 -17.65
CA ALA A 40 10.04 0.21 -16.52
C ALA A 40 9.74 -1.26 -16.24
N LYS A 41 9.41 -2.04 -17.28
CA LYS A 41 9.15 -3.47 -17.18
C LYS A 41 10.37 -4.25 -16.68
N LYS A 42 11.56 -3.94 -17.19
CA LYS A 42 12.82 -4.53 -16.72
C LYS A 42 13.08 -4.24 -15.23
N ARG A 43 12.84 -3.00 -14.79
CA ARG A 43 12.98 -2.61 -13.37
C ARG A 43 11.98 -3.33 -12.46
N GLU A 44 10.84 -3.74 -12.97
CA GLU A 44 9.84 -4.52 -12.24
C GLU A 44 10.28 -5.98 -12.10
N GLU A 45 10.70 -6.60 -13.22
CA GLU A 45 11.25 -7.96 -13.24
C GLU A 45 12.49 -8.12 -12.36
N ASP A 46 13.40 -7.15 -12.39
CA ASP A 46 14.59 -7.12 -11.52
C ASP A 46 14.21 -7.09 -10.05
N CYS A 47 13.12 -6.38 -9.69
CA CYS A 47 12.69 -6.26 -8.31
C CYS A 47 12.01 -7.53 -7.80
N VAL A 48 11.12 -8.13 -8.59
CA VAL A 48 10.50 -9.44 -8.28
C VAL A 48 11.59 -10.51 -8.13
N ARG A 49 12.60 -10.50 -9.01
CA ARG A 49 13.75 -11.39 -8.91
C ARG A 49 14.58 -11.14 -7.64
N LEU A 50 14.81 -9.88 -7.28
CA LEU A 50 15.47 -9.51 -6.02
C LEU A 50 14.69 -10.01 -4.80
N VAL A 51 13.36 -9.88 -4.78
CA VAL A 51 12.50 -10.41 -3.71
C VAL A 51 12.67 -11.91 -3.56
N GLY A 52 12.61 -12.68 -4.67
CA GLY A 52 12.80 -14.13 -4.61
C GLY A 52 14.19 -14.56 -4.12
N ILE A 53 15.23 -13.82 -4.51
CA ILE A 53 16.61 -14.10 -4.06
C ILE A 53 16.79 -13.74 -2.58
N LEU A 54 16.30 -12.56 -2.17
CA LEU A 54 16.46 -12.04 -0.82
C LEU A 54 15.59 -12.85 0.15
N ALA A 55 14.32 -13.08 -0.11
CA ALA A 55 13.44 -13.85 0.78
C ALA A 55 13.99 -15.27 1.06
N GLY A 56 14.69 -15.89 0.10
CA GLY A 56 15.32 -17.20 0.29
C GLY A 56 16.71 -17.19 0.92
N SER A 57 17.50 -16.12 0.75
CA SER A 57 18.90 -16.07 1.18
C SER A 57 19.06 -15.14 2.39
N TYR A 58 19.57 -15.66 3.51
CA TYR A 58 19.77 -14.91 4.76
C TYR A 58 18.49 -14.42 5.45
N SER A 59 17.33 -14.99 5.11
CA SER A 59 16.12 -14.76 5.88
C SER A 59 16.31 -15.24 7.32
N ASP A 60 15.91 -14.38 8.26
CA ASP A 60 16.11 -14.56 9.70
C ASP A 60 14.79 -14.49 10.47
N ILE A 61 13.65 -14.46 9.75
CA ILE A 61 12.31 -14.51 10.31
C ILE A 61 11.29 -15.07 9.32
N GLN A 62 10.22 -15.68 9.85
CA GLN A 62 9.04 -16.07 9.10
C GLN A 62 7.86 -15.13 9.38
N VAL A 63 7.16 -14.69 8.33
CA VAL A 63 5.93 -13.90 8.44
C VAL A 63 4.74 -14.79 8.10
N LYS A 64 3.80 -14.91 9.03
CA LYS A 64 2.66 -15.83 8.93
C LYS A 64 1.37 -15.07 8.57
N PRO A 65 0.72 -15.39 7.44
CA PRO A 65 -0.59 -14.83 7.10
C PRO A 65 -1.72 -15.45 7.94
N GLY A 66 -2.93 -14.89 7.85
CA GLY A 66 -4.12 -15.47 8.48
C GLY A 66 -4.50 -16.83 7.90
N ASN A 67 -4.22 -17.02 6.61
CA ASN A 67 -4.39 -18.28 5.91
C ASN A 67 -3.24 -18.48 4.89
N GLY A 68 -2.70 -19.69 4.84
CA GLY A 68 -1.59 -20.07 3.96
C GLY A 68 -0.27 -20.34 4.70
N PRO A 69 0.78 -20.72 3.95
CA PRO A 69 2.11 -20.95 4.49
C PRO A 69 2.78 -19.64 4.93
N SER A 70 3.73 -19.76 5.87
CA SER A 70 4.59 -18.63 6.24
C SER A 70 5.55 -18.28 5.11
N ILE A 71 5.89 -17.00 5.00
CA ILE A 71 6.84 -16.48 4.02
C ILE A 71 8.12 -16.05 4.73
N HIS A 72 9.26 -16.45 4.19
CA HIS A 72 10.57 -16.04 4.72
C HIS A 72 10.84 -14.56 4.42
N ALA A 73 11.36 -13.83 5.42
CA ALA A 73 11.64 -12.40 5.31
C ALA A 73 12.88 -12.00 6.12
N HIS A 74 13.16 -10.69 6.17
CA HIS A 74 14.25 -10.13 6.94
C HIS A 74 13.74 -9.22 8.06
N ARG A 75 14.19 -9.46 9.29
CA ARG A 75 13.88 -8.64 10.47
C ARG A 75 14.28 -7.19 10.24
N PHE A 76 15.46 -6.99 9.65
CA PHE A 76 15.96 -5.65 9.33
C PHE A 76 14.97 -4.88 8.46
N LEU A 77 14.49 -5.47 7.37
CA LEU A 77 13.56 -4.82 6.45
C LEU A 77 12.25 -4.42 7.15
N LEU A 78 11.67 -5.36 7.91
CA LEU A 78 10.43 -5.12 8.65
C LEU A 78 10.62 -3.98 9.67
N ALA A 79 11.66 -4.06 10.50
CA ALA A 79 11.96 -3.06 11.53
C ALA A 79 12.24 -1.67 10.93
N THR A 80 12.98 -1.58 9.82
CA THR A 80 13.24 -0.27 9.18
C THR A 80 12.02 0.33 8.49
N SER A 81 11.03 -0.50 8.13
CA SER A 81 9.83 -0.04 7.42
C SER A 81 8.74 0.46 8.35
N SER A 82 8.75 0.03 9.62
CA SER A 82 7.66 0.22 10.57
C SER A 82 8.17 0.23 12.00
N GLU A 83 7.86 1.30 12.74
CA GLU A 83 8.12 1.37 14.18
C GLU A 83 7.34 0.30 14.97
N VAL A 84 6.17 -0.12 14.47
CA VAL A 84 5.38 -1.21 15.04
C VAL A 84 6.13 -2.53 14.90
N PHE A 85 6.69 -2.82 13.72
CA PHE A 85 7.52 -4.01 13.53
C PHE A 85 8.83 -3.92 14.30
N GLU A 86 9.49 -2.76 14.36
CA GLU A 86 10.68 -2.56 15.19
C GLU A 86 10.40 -2.94 16.64
N THR A 87 9.29 -2.43 17.20
CA THR A 87 8.85 -2.73 18.57
C THR A 87 8.49 -4.21 18.73
N MET A 88 7.79 -4.81 17.75
CA MET A 88 7.41 -6.22 17.78
C MET A 88 8.61 -7.17 17.71
N LEU A 89 9.67 -6.76 17.01
CA LEU A 89 10.88 -7.55 16.77
C LEU A 89 11.99 -7.29 17.79
N ALA A 90 11.87 -6.22 18.58
CA ALA A 90 12.71 -5.94 19.70
C ALA A 90 12.47 -7.00 20.79
N SER A 91 13.37 -7.98 20.89
CA SER A 91 13.44 -8.79 22.10
C SER A 91 14.05 -7.97 23.22
N ASP A 92 13.59 -8.19 24.46
CA ASP A 92 14.38 -7.85 25.64
C ASP A 92 15.70 -8.60 25.48
N MET A 93 16.76 -7.89 25.04
CA MET A 93 18.09 -8.41 24.68
C MET A 93 18.78 -9.23 25.80
N CYS A 94 18.13 -9.35 26.95
CA CYS A 94 18.61 -10.01 28.14
C CYS A 94 17.73 -11.18 28.64
N LYS A 95 16.50 -11.40 28.12
CA LYS A 95 15.52 -12.31 28.78
C LYS A 95 14.72 -13.23 27.87
N SER A 96 14.57 -12.96 26.57
CA SER A 96 13.75 -13.80 25.69
C SER A 96 14.54 -14.43 24.55
N ALA A 97 14.11 -15.63 24.16
CA ALA A 97 14.55 -16.25 22.92
C ALA A 97 14.22 -15.33 21.73
N PRO A 98 15.01 -15.37 20.64
CA PRO A 98 14.71 -14.62 19.43
C PRO A 98 13.28 -14.90 18.94
N VAL A 99 12.59 -13.85 18.51
CA VAL A 99 11.32 -14.00 17.79
C VAL A 99 11.63 -14.61 16.42
N ASP A 100 11.25 -15.87 16.23
CA ASP A 100 11.47 -16.60 14.97
C ASP A 100 10.36 -16.37 13.94
N SER A 101 9.20 -15.83 14.38
CA SER A 101 8.09 -15.51 13.49
C SER A 101 7.21 -14.35 13.96
N VAL A 102 6.60 -13.65 13.01
CA VAL A 102 5.58 -12.61 13.22
C VAL A 102 4.30 -13.01 12.50
N SER A 103 3.14 -12.79 13.12
CA SER A 103 1.83 -13.12 12.53
C SER A 103 1.11 -11.85 12.09
N LEU A 104 0.68 -11.83 10.82
CA LEU A 104 -0.12 -10.76 10.20
C LEU A 104 -1.45 -11.37 9.72
N PRO A 105 -2.40 -11.66 10.64
CA PRO A 105 -3.58 -12.46 10.35
C PRO A 105 -4.61 -11.80 9.42
N GLU A 106 -4.52 -10.49 9.22
CA GLU A 106 -5.37 -9.73 8.30
C GLU A 106 -5.08 -10.02 6.83
N PHE A 107 -3.90 -10.56 6.51
CA PHE A 107 -3.51 -10.87 5.15
C PHE A 107 -3.82 -12.32 4.83
N ASN A 108 -4.34 -12.56 3.63
CA ASN A 108 -4.16 -13.83 2.95
C ASN A 108 -2.73 -13.94 2.39
N GLN A 109 -2.38 -15.11 1.85
CA GLN A 109 -1.03 -15.35 1.33
C GLN A 109 -0.62 -14.34 0.24
N GLU A 110 -1.47 -14.09 -0.74
CA GLU A 110 -1.15 -13.23 -1.89
C GLU A 110 -1.03 -11.75 -1.49
N GLU A 111 -1.90 -11.29 -0.59
CA GLU A 111 -1.80 -9.95 -0.02
C GLU A 111 -0.50 -9.78 0.77
N LEU A 112 -0.09 -10.81 1.51
CA LEU A 112 1.16 -10.79 2.26
C LEU A 112 2.39 -10.79 1.33
N GLU A 113 2.37 -11.59 0.26
CA GLU A 113 3.41 -11.58 -0.78
C GLU A 113 3.55 -10.18 -1.40
N THR A 114 2.42 -9.58 -1.77
CA THR A 114 2.36 -8.23 -2.35
C THR A 114 2.84 -7.16 -1.36
N PHE A 115 2.45 -7.26 -0.09
CA PHE A 115 2.91 -6.37 0.96
C PHE A 115 4.43 -6.45 1.15
N LEU A 116 4.98 -7.67 1.26
CA LEU A 116 6.42 -7.88 1.40
C LEU A 116 7.17 -7.40 0.16
N GLU A 117 6.67 -7.68 -1.05
CA GLU A 117 7.24 -7.17 -2.30
C GLU A 117 7.36 -5.65 -2.27
N PHE A 118 6.31 -4.94 -1.83
CA PHE A 118 6.38 -3.50 -1.65
C PHE A 118 7.48 -3.10 -0.66
N LEU A 119 7.63 -3.78 0.48
CA LEU A 119 8.68 -3.44 1.45
C LEU A 119 10.08 -3.58 0.85
N TYR A 120 10.34 -4.61 0.04
CA TYR A 120 11.63 -4.78 -0.62
C TYR A 120 11.86 -3.80 -1.77
N CYS A 121 10.82 -3.47 -2.53
CA CYS A 121 10.94 -2.78 -3.81
C CYS A 121 10.58 -1.30 -3.77
N GLY A 122 9.81 -0.88 -2.78
CA GLY A 122 9.22 0.46 -2.66
C GLY A 122 8.16 0.79 -3.72
N LYS A 123 7.76 -0.19 -4.55
CA LYS A 123 6.78 -0.04 -5.62
C LYS A 123 6.16 -1.39 -5.99
N LEU A 124 5.00 -1.34 -6.64
CA LEU A 124 4.28 -2.51 -7.15
C LEU A 124 3.85 -2.29 -8.61
N SER A 125 3.57 -3.37 -9.31
CA SER A 125 2.86 -3.29 -10.60
C SER A 125 1.47 -2.68 -10.40
N LYS A 126 0.91 -2.13 -11.47
CA LYS A 126 -0.44 -1.54 -11.40
C LYS A 126 -1.46 -2.63 -11.06
N GLU A 127 -1.34 -3.79 -11.70
CA GLU A 127 -2.27 -4.90 -11.55
C GLU A 127 -2.31 -5.40 -10.10
N LYS A 128 -1.15 -5.64 -9.49
CA LYS A 128 -1.05 -6.07 -8.09
C LYS A 128 -1.60 -5.02 -7.13
N PHE A 129 -1.29 -3.75 -7.38
CA PHE A 129 -1.80 -2.69 -6.52
C PHE A 129 -3.32 -2.56 -6.62
N ASP A 130 -3.87 -2.53 -7.83
CA ASP A 130 -5.32 -2.38 -8.06
C ASP A 130 -6.12 -3.55 -7.46
N GLU A 131 -5.53 -4.74 -7.41
CA GLU A 131 -6.12 -5.91 -6.76
C GLU A 131 -6.08 -5.83 -5.23
N HIS A 132 -4.94 -5.42 -4.66
CA HIS A 132 -4.67 -5.51 -3.21
C HIS A 132 -4.70 -4.16 -2.48
N PHE A 133 -5.17 -3.07 -3.09
CA PHE A 133 -5.09 -1.71 -2.51
C PHE A 133 -5.74 -1.59 -1.12
N CYS A 134 -6.81 -2.35 -0.87
CA CYS A 134 -7.53 -2.31 0.41
C CYS A 134 -6.65 -2.82 1.56
N SER A 135 -6.07 -4.01 1.42
CA SER A 135 -5.24 -4.63 2.45
C SER A 135 -3.93 -3.86 2.64
N LEU A 136 -3.34 -3.37 1.55
CA LEU A 136 -2.16 -2.50 1.60
C LEU A 136 -2.43 -1.20 2.36
N ALA A 137 -3.54 -0.49 2.09
CA ALA A 137 -3.86 0.76 2.76
C ALA A 137 -4.14 0.56 4.27
N LEU A 138 -4.87 -0.49 4.63
CA LEU A 138 -5.15 -0.84 6.03
C LEU A 138 -3.87 -1.23 6.78
N ALA A 139 -2.98 -2.00 6.14
CA ALA A 139 -1.71 -2.37 6.73
C ALA A 139 -0.76 -1.19 6.88
N ALA A 140 -0.75 -0.28 5.91
CA ALA A 140 0.05 0.94 5.97
C ALA A 140 -0.29 1.78 7.21
N ASP A 141 -1.58 1.88 7.53
CA ASP A 141 -2.08 2.55 8.73
C ASP A 141 -1.76 1.76 9.99
N LYS A 142 -2.18 0.48 10.05
CA LYS A 142 -1.99 -0.39 11.22
C LYS A 142 -0.54 -0.53 11.65
N TYR A 143 0.37 -0.66 10.70
CA TYR A 143 1.81 -0.81 10.96
C TYR A 143 2.57 0.50 10.87
N VAL A 144 1.90 1.64 10.64
CA VAL A 144 2.54 2.96 10.57
C VAL A 144 3.72 2.94 9.59
N ILE A 145 3.44 2.71 8.31
CA ILE A 145 4.42 2.66 7.22
C ILE A 145 4.21 3.87 6.31
N PRO A 146 4.85 5.03 6.60
CA PRO A 146 4.52 6.30 5.93
C PRO A 146 4.73 6.27 4.41
N HIS A 147 5.74 5.52 3.97
CA HIS A 147 6.04 5.35 2.55
C HIS A 147 4.93 4.58 1.81
N LEU A 148 4.36 3.55 2.44
CA LEU A 148 3.23 2.81 1.89
C LEU A 148 1.94 3.64 1.96
N GLN A 149 1.71 4.39 3.06
CA GLN A 149 0.54 5.28 3.17
C GLN A 149 0.51 6.29 2.02
N SER A 150 1.64 6.97 1.78
CA SER A 150 1.78 7.94 0.68
C SER A 150 1.60 7.30 -0.70
N TYR A 151 2.15 6.08 -0.87
CA TYR A 151 1.98 5.31 -2.10
C TYR A 151 0.52 4.93 -2.35
N CYS A 152 -0.16 4.40 -1.32
CA CYS A 152 -1.56 4.04 -1.36
C CYS A 152 -2.44 5.24 -1.70
N GLU A 153 -2.29 6.37 -1.02
CA GLU A 153 -3.07 7.57 -1.31
C GLU A 153 -2.92 8.01 -2.78
N HIS A 154 -1.68 8.13 -3.27
CA HIS A 154 -1.41 8.56 -4.63
C HIS A 154 -2.02 7.63 -5.69
N HIS A 155 -1.91 6.32 -5.49
CA HIS A 155 -2.39 5.34 -6.46
C HIS A 155 -3.91 5.10 -6.35
N ILE A 156 -4.49 5.14 -5.15
CA ILE A 156 -5.95 5.03 -4.95
C ILE A 156 -6.67 6.22 -5.61
N LEU A 157 -6.12 7.43 -5.52
CA LEU A 157 -6.70 8.60 -6.21
C LEU A 157 -6.77 8.41 -7.74
N LYS A 158 -5.82 7.69 -8.33
CA LYS A 158 -5.82 7.36 -9.78
C LYS A 158 -6.73 6.19 -10.11
N LEU A 159 -6.91 5.26 -9.16
CA LEU A 159 -7.77 4.09 -9.28
C LEU A 159 -9.27 4.44 -9.13
N LEU A 160 -9.57 5.51 -8.41
CA LEU A 160 -10.92 5.94 -8.07
C LEU A 160 -11.81 6.14 -9.31
N ASN A 161 -12.95 5.45 -9.29
CA ASN A 161 -14.02 5.57 -10.27
C ASN A 161 -15.38 5.22 -9.61
N PRO A 162 -16.52 5.41 -10.29
CA PRO A 162 -17.83 5.18 -9.69
C PRO A 162 -18.08 3.75 -9.17
N SER A 163 -17.44 2.72 -9.76
CA SER A 163 -17.67 1.32 -9.36
C SER A 163 -16.92 0.93 -8.08
N ASN A 164 -15.81 1.59 -7.77
CA ASN A 164 -15.01 1.32 -6.56
C ASN A 164 -15.10 2.44 -5.51
N ALA A 165 -15.80 3.54 -5.77
CA ALA A 165 -15.87 4.69 -4.87
C ALA A 165 -16.37 4.34 -3.45
N LEU A 166 -17.39 3.47 -3.34
CA LEU A 166 -17.88 3.02 -2.03
C LEU A 166 -16.81 2.23 -1.26
N LYS A 167 -16.09 1.34 -1.94
CA LYS A 167 -15.02 0.55 -1.32
C LYS A 167 -13.85 1.44 -0.87
N ILE A 168 -13.46 2.40 -1.69
CA ILE A 168 -12.43 3.38 -1.34
C ILE A 168 -12.87 4.24 -0.16
N MET A 169 -14.14 4.63 -0.09
CA MET A 169 -14.67 5.38 1.06
C MET A 169 -14.57 4.59 2.36
N GLU A 170 -14.87 3.29 2.35
CA GLU A 170 -14.71 2.43 3.53
C GLU A 170 -13.25 2.34 4.00
N VAL A 171 -12.33 2.17 3.05
CA VAL A 171 -10.89 2.11 3.35
C VAL A 171 -10.41 3.46 3.89
N ALA A 172 -10.86 4.57 3.29
CA ALA A 172 -10.50 5.91 3.73
C ALA A 172 -11.01 6.21 5.15
N GLU A 173 -12.22 5.75 5.49
CA GLU A 173 -12.74 5.84 6.86
C GLU A 173 -11.89 5.02 7.83
N ALA A 174 -11.60 3.77 7.48
CA ALA A 174 -10.86 2.86 8.34
C ALA A 174 -9.43 3.35 8.64
N CYS A 175 -8.77 3.98 7.66
CA CYS A 175 -7.43 4.55 7.82
C CYS A 175 -7.44 6.04 8.23
N SER A 176 -8.61 6.63 8.55
CA SER A 176 -8.74 8.07 8.83
C SER A 176 -8.10 8.98 7.76
N ASN A 177 -8.16 8.58 6.49
CA ASN A 177 -7.57 9.32 5.38
C ASN A 177 -8.61 10.28 4.77
N GLU A 178 -8.58 11.54 5.21
CA GLU A 178 -9.54 12.56 4.78
C GLU A 178 -9.43 12.93 3.28
N VAL A 179 -8.23 12.82 2.69
CA VAL A 179 -8.02 13.10 1.26
C VAL A 179 -8.77 12.09 0.40
N LEU A 180 -8.58 10.81 0.69
CA LEU A 180 -9.28 9.72 0.01
C LEU A 180 -10.78 9.75 0.29
N LYS A 181 -11.19 10.06 1.52
CA LYS A 181 -12.60 10.13 1.92
C LYS A 181 -13.33 11.24 1.17
N ALA A 182 -12.73 12.42 1.06
CA ALA A 182 -13.28 13.54 0.30
C ALA A 182 -13.36 13.23 -1.21
N ALA A 183 -12.32 12.65 -1.79
CA ALA A 183 -12.31 12.25 -3.20
C ALA A 183 -13.38 11.19 -3.51
N ALA A 184 -13.48 10.17 -2.67
CA ALA A 184 -14.49 9.12 -2.79
C ALA A 184 -15.90 9.67 -2.65
N LEU A 185 -16.14 10.58 -1.68
CA LEU A 185 -17.43 11.25 -1.51
C LEU A 185 -17.82 12.01 -2.77
N LYS A 186 -16.90 12.79 -3.34
CA LYS A 186 -17.15 13.52 -4.59
C LYS A 186 -17.57 12.58 -5.72
N SER A 187 -16.90 11.43 -5.85
CA SER A 187 -17.25 10.41 -6.86
C SER A 187 -18.62 9.79 -6.60
N VAL A 188 -18.94 9.49 -5.34
CA VAL A 188 -20.26 8.97 -4.91
C VAL A 188 -21.38 9.95 -5.27
N LEU A 189 -21.21 11.23 -4.92
CA LEU A 189 -22.23 12.25 -5.15
C LEU A 189 -22.41 12.56 -6.64
N SER A 190 -21.33 12.52 -7.42
CA SER A 190 -21.39 12.71 -8.87
C SER A 190 -22.19 11.62 -9.60
N ASN A 191 -22.29 10.42 -9.00
CA ASN A 191 -23.05 9.29 -9.55
C ASN A 191 -24.26 8.90 -8.68
N ALA A 192 -24.74 9.80 -7.81
CA ALA A 192 -25.70 9.48 -6.75
C ALA A 192 -26.99 8.83 -7.28
N ARG A 193 -27.52 9.32 -8.41
CA ARG A 193 -28.78 8.83 -8.97
C ARG A 193 -28.72 7.33 -9.28
N GLU A 194 -27.68 6.86 -9.96
CA GLU A 194 -27.56 5.43 -10.28
C GLU A 194 -27.12 4.62 -9.06
N LEU A 195 -26.22 5.17 -8.26
CA LEU A 195 -25.62 4.49 -7.13
C LEU A 195 -26.66 4.18 -6.04
N TYR A 196 -27.53 5.12 -5.67
CA TYR A 196 -28.46 4.95 -4.55
C TYR A 196 -29.51 3.84 -4.77
N TYR A 197 -29.86 3.55 -6.03
CA TYR A 197 -30.76 2.45 -6.38
C TYR A 197 -30.02 1.12 -6.63
N SER A 198 -28.69 1.10 -6.54
CA SER A 198 -27.90 -0.11 -6.78
C SER A 198 -27.92 -1.07 -5.56
N PRO A 199 -27.86 -2.39 -5.78
CA PRO A 199 -27.66 -3.36 -4.70
C PRO A 199 -26.38 -3.11 -3.90
N ALA A 200 -25.33 -2.62 -4.57
CA ALA A 200 -24.05 -2.31 -3.93
C ALA A 200 -24.19 -1.23 -2.85
N TYR A 201 -24.99 -0.19 -3.11
CA TYR A 201 -25.24 0.87 -2.12
C TYR A 201 -26.09 0.39 -0.95
N LEU A 202 -27.04 -0.52 -1.18
CA LEU A 202 -27.82 -1.14 -0.12
C LEU A 202 -26.93 -1.95 0.84
N GLU A 203 -26.04 -2.78 0.29
CA GLU A 203 -25.07 -3.56 1.08
C GLU A 203 -24.06 -2.66 1.80
N PHE A 204 -23.60 -1.60 1.15
CA PHE A 204 -22.78 -0.57 1.79
C PHE A 204 -23.50 0.09 2.96
N SER A 205 -24.77 0.47 2.79
CA SER A 205 -25.54 1.18 3.82
C SER A 205 -25.78 0.32 5.05
N ARG A 206 -25.98 -1.00 4.87
CA ARG A 206 -26.12 -1.96 5.97
C ARG A 206 -24.86 -2.09 6.82
N ARG A 207 -23.69 -2.05 6.18
CA ARG A 207 -22.40 -2.21 6.85
C ARG A 207 -21.87 -0.89 7.43
N ASN A 208 -22.26 0.25 6.85
CA ASN A 208 -21.68 1.56 7.17
C ASN A 208 -22.76 2.63 7.40
N PRO A 209 -23.57 2.52 8.48
CA PRO A 209 -24.62 3.50 8.77
C PRO A 209 -24.08 4.93 8.97
N ASP A 210 -22.92 5.08 9.62
CA ASP A 210 -22.32 6.40 9.87
C ASP A 210 -21.84 7.07 8.57
N LEU A 211 -21.23 6.30 7.66
CA LEU A 211 -20.87 6.80 6.34
C LEU A 211 -22.11 7.16 5.51
N MET A 212 -23.23 6.45 5.69
CA MET A 212 -24.49 6.82 5.03
C MET A 212 -24.97 8.19 5.52
N VAL A 213 -24.97 8.43 6.83
CA VAL A 213 -25.34 9.74 7.40
C VAL A 213 -24.41 10.83 6.88
N TYR A 214 -23.11 10.56 6.81
CA TYR A 214 -22.12 11.49 6.23
C TYR A 214 -22.43 11.83 4.76
N ILE A 215 -22.68 10.83 3.92
CA ILE A 215 -23.05 11.01 2.51
C ILE A 215 -24.34 11.83 2.40
N THR A 216 -25.38 11.50 3.18
CA THR A 216 -26.66 12.20 3.13
C THR A 216 -26.52 13.67 3.50
N ARG A 217 -25.77 14.00 4.56
CA ARG A 217 -25.50 15.39 4.95
C ARG A 217 -24.82 16.15 3.82
N ALA A 218 -23.74 15.59 3.27
CA ALA A 218 -23.03 16.20 2.15
C ALA A 218 -23.88 16.35 0.88
N HIS A 219 -24.79 15.40 0.61
CA HIS A 219 -25.70 15.48 -0.52
C HIS A 219 -26.68 16.65 -0.40
N ILE A 220 -27.23 16.89 0.80
CA ILE A 220 -28.13 18.01 1.08
C ILE A 220 -27.39 19.34 0.92
N GLU A 221 -26.17 19.44 1.46
CA GLU A 221 -25.35 20.65 1.36
C GLU A 221 -24.97 21.03 -0.07
N ASN A 222 -24.76 20.05 -0.96
CA ASN A 222 -24.48 20.30 -2.38
C ASN A 222 -25.71 20.77 -3.19
N GLN A 223 -26.92 20.73 -2.62
CA GLN A 223 -28.15 21.15 -3.29
C GLN A 223 -28.67 22.52 -2.85
N MET A 224 -28.07 23.11 -1.80
CA MET A 224 -28.37 24.46 -1.30
C MET A 224 -27.50 25.50 -2.00
#